data_AF-A0A536ZCI7-F1
#
_entry.id   AF-A0A536ZCI7-F1
#
_cell.length_a   1.000
_cell.length_b   1.000
_cell.length_c   1.000
_cell.angle_alpha   90.00
_cell.angle_beta   90.00
_cell.angle_gamma   90.00
#
_symmetry.space_group_name_H-M   'P 1'
#
loop_
_entity.id
_entity.type
_entity.pdbx_description
1 polymer ?
#
loop_
_entity_poly.entity_id
_entity_poly.type
_entity_poly.pdbx_seq_one_letter_code
_entity_poly.pdbx_strand_id
1 'polypeptide(L)'
;MRSDLRPLALLLGVSLLTGCAVGPDYRSPEIDVSSRFLGQEGVAHRDVQSKADLKAWWAGFDDPLLTRFISLALEQNLDIAQAA
;
A
#
# COMPACT_ATOMS: atom_id res chain seq x y z
N MET A 1 16.33 10.19 53.05
CA MET A 1 15.14 9.34 52.87
C MET A 1 14.09 9.87 51.89
N ARG A 2 13.74 11.17 51.83
CA ARG A 2 12.85 11.69 50.76
C ARG A 2 13.56 12.03 49.44
N SER A 3 14.85 12.38 49.49
CA SER A 3 15.64 12.71 48.30
C SER A 3 16.06 11.50 47.48
N ASP A 4 16.16 10.32 48.09
CA ASP A 4 16.58 9.06 47.46
C ASP A 4 15.48 8.43 46.57
N LEU A 5 14.23 8.80 46.83
CA LEU A 5 13.06 8.38 46.04
C LEU A 5 12.96 9.08 44.68
N ARG A 6 13.53 10.28 44.57
CA ARG A 6 13.47 11.13 43.37
C ARG A 6 14.32 10.60 42.20
N PRO A 7 15.58 10.17 42.39
CA PRO A 7 16.36 9.53 41.32
C PRO A 7 15.81 8.15 40.96
N LEU A 8 15.26 7.41 41.94
CA LEU A 8 14.63 6.11 41.69
C LEU A 8 13.39 6.25 40.80
N ALA A 9 12.52 7.23 41.08
CA ALA A 9 11.36 7.54 40.26
C ALA A 9 11.75 7.97 38.83
N LEU A 10 12.85 8.71 38.69
CA LEU A 10 13.36 9.16 37.39
C LEU A 10 13.95 8.00 36.56
N LEU A 11 14.68 7.09 37.21
CA LEU A 11 15.20 5.86 36.59
C LEU A 11 14.07 4.93 36.13
N LEU A 12 13.06 4.71 36.99
CA LEU A 12 11.86 3.95 36.63
C LEU A 12 11.15 4.59 35.42
N GLY A 13 10.95 5.91 35.43
CA GLY A 13 10.33 6.64 34.32
C GLY A 13 11.06 6.43 32.99
N VAL A 14 12.39 6.56 32.97
CA VAL A 14 13.18 6.37 31.73
C VAL A 14 13.10 4.93 31.21
N SER A 15 13.08 3.93 32.08
CA SER A 15 12.96 2.52 31.69
C SER A 15 11.60 2.15 31.07
N LEU A 16 10.53 2.88 31.42
CA LEU A 16 9.20 2.72 30.81
C LEU A 16 9.12 3.36 29.41
N LEU A 17 9.98 4.36 29.12
CA LEU A 17 10.03 5.03 27.82
C LEU A 17 10.87 4.28 26.78
N THR A 18 11.72 3.34 27.20
CA THR A 18 12.39 2.40 26.30
C THR A 18 11.44 1.26 25.93
N GLY A 19 10.29 1.60 25.36
CA GLY A 19 9.44 0.63 24.70
C GLY A 19 10.25 0.01 23.56
N CYS A 20 10.55 -1.28 23.66
CA CYS A 20 11.33 -2.00 22.66
C CYS A 20 10.68 -1.82 21.28
N ALA A 21 11.49 -1.59 20.25
CA ALA A 21 11.04 -1.85 18.89
C ALA A 21 10.80 -3.36 18.78
N VAL A 22 9.58 -3.82 19.05
CA VAL A 22 9.22 -5.25 19.08
C VAL A 22 8.84 -5.69 17.68
N GLY A 23 9.85 -5.85 16.82
CA GLY A 23 9.69 -6.44 15.51
C GLY A 23 11.03 -6.54 14.80
N PRO A 24 11.37 -7.66 14.15
CA PRO A 24 12.50 -7.69 13.24
C PRO A 24 12.27 -6.71 12.10
N ASP A 25 13.35 -6.25 11.47
CA ASP A 25 13.23 -5.49 10.23
C ASP A 25 12.43 -6.29 9.21
N TYR A 26 11.41 -5.66 8.63
CA TYR A 26 10.63 -6.28 7.57
C TYR A 26 11.56 -6.68 6.42
N ARG A 27 11.48 -7.94 6.02
CA ARG A 27 12.09 -8.46 4.80
C ARG A 27 10.99 -8.98 3.91
N SER A 28 10.96 -8.53 2.66
CA SER A 28 10.03 -9.10 1.68
C SER A 28 10.31 -10.61 1.58
N PRO A 29 9.28 -11.46 1.71
CA PRO A 29 9.45 -12.88 1.50
C PRO A 29 9.81 -13.13 0.03
N GLU A 30 10.67 -14.12 -0.20
CA GLU A 30 10.85 -14.68 -1.54
C GLU A 30 9.68 -15.62 -1.82
N ILE A 31 8.98 -15.37 -2.93
CA ILE A 31 7.81 -16.14 -3.34
C ILE A 31 8.22 -16.97 -4.55
N ASP A 32 8.18 -18.30 -4.40
CA ASP A 32 8.47 -19.24 -5.49
C ASP A 32 7.28 -19.33 -6.45
N VAL A 33 7.25 -18.41 -7.42
CA VAL A 33 6.30 -18.37 -8.52
C VAL A 33 7.03 -18.36 -9.85
N SER A 34 6.35 -18.82 -10.89
CA SER A 34 6.92 -18.82 -12.23
C SER A 34 7.28 -17.40 -12.68
N SER A 35 8.46 -17.25 -13.27
CA SER A 35 8.90 -15.98 -13.87
C SER A 35 8.14 -15.59 -15.14
N ARG A 36 7.24 -16.46 -15.61
CA ARG A 36 6.42 -16.23 -16.81
C ARG A 36 4.95 -16.50 -16.53
N PHE A 37 4.10 -15.72 -17.18
CA PHE A 37 2.66 -15.98 -17.22
C PHE A 37 2.32 -17.03 -18.29
N LEU A 38 1.26 -17.80 -18.06
CA LEU A 38 0.67 -18.64 -19.11
C LEU A 38 0.20 -17.73 -20.26
N GLY A 39 0.61 -18.04 -21.49
CA GLY A 39 0.26 -17.25 -22.68
C GLY A 39 1.11 -15.99 -22.91
N GLN A 40 2.18 -15.77 -22.14
CA GLN A 40 3.05 -14.59 -22.25
C GLN A 40 3.57 -14.37 -23.68
N GLU A 41 3.93 -15.42 -24.41
CA GLU A 41 4.44 -15.32 -25.79
C GLU A 41 3.43 -14.64 -26.74
N GLY A 42 2.11 -14.83 -26.51
CA GLY A 42 1.06 -14.23 -27.33
C GLY A 42 0.90 -12.71 -27.13
N VAL A 43 1.53 -12.14 -26.10
CA VAL A 43 1.45 -10.72 -25.76
C VAL A 43 2.83 -10.05 -25.62
N ALA A 44 3.92 -10.81 -25.68
CA ALA A 44 5.29 -10.33 -25.47
C ALA A 44 5.74 -9.23 -26.44
N HIS A 45 5.11 -9.16 -27.62
CA HIS A 45 5.43 -8.19 -28.66
C HIS A 45 4.55 -6.92 -28.62
N ARG A 46 3.63 -6.81 -27.66
CA ARG A 46 2.82 -5.60 -27.50
C ARG A 46 3.69 -4.52 -26.88
N ASP A 47 3.62 -3.32 -27.45
CA ASP A 47 4.21 -2.14 -26.83
C ASP A 47 3.29 -1.73 -25.67
N VAL A 48 3.76 -1.94 -24.43
CA VAL A 48 2.97 -1.70 -23.21
C VAL A 48 3.66 -0.66 -22.35
N GLN A 49 2.93 0.38 -21.96
CA GLN A 49 3.38 1.32 -20.94
C GLN A 49 3.65 0.58 -19.62
N SER A 50 4.76 0.91 -18.94
CA SER A 50 5.14 0.25 -17.67
C SER A 50 4.10 0.40 -16.56
N LYS A 51 3.16 1.34 -16.72
CA LYS A 51 2.04 1.56 -15.81
C LYS A 51 0.77 1.85 -16.60
N ALA A 52 -0.28 1.07 -16.32
CA ALA A 52 -1.61 1.37 -16.83
C ALA A 52 -2.18 2.62 -16.14
N ASP A 53 -2.70 3.55 -16.92
CA ASP A 53 -3.59 4.59 -16.39
C ASP A 53 -4.97 3.97 -16.21
N LEU A 54 -5.33 3.67 -14.96
CA LEU A 54 -6.59 3.03 -14.61
C LEU A 54 -7.82 3.90 -14.91
N LYS A 55 -7.67 5.22 -15.04
CA LYS A 55 -8.78 6.09 -15.47
C LYS A 55 -8.99 5.96 -16.98
N ALA A 56 -7.91 5.99 -17.75
CA ALA A 56 -7.97 5.84 -19.21
C ALA A 56 -8.26 4.40 -19.66
N TRP A 57 -8.00 3.41 -18.81
CA TRP A 57 -8.21 1.98 -19.11
C TRP A 57 -9.63 1.67 -19.58
N TRP A 58 -10.64 2.31 -18.97
CA TRP A 58 -12.05 2.10 -19.30
C TRP A 58 -12.44 2.59 -20.70
N ALA A 59 -11.66 3.50 -21.30
CA ALA A 59 -11.90 3.95 -22.67
C ALA A 59 -11.62 2.84 -23.70
N GLY A 60 -10.79 1.84 -23.37
CA GLY A 60 -10.48 0.72 -24.28
C GLY A 60 -11.65 -0.22 -24.57
N PHE A 61 -12.80 -0.04 -23.93
CA PHE A 61 -14.04 -0.77 -24.21
C PHE A 61 -14.86 -0.13 -25.33
N ASP A 62 -14.46 1.04 -25.83
CA ASP A 62 -15.19 1.81 -26.85
C ASP A 62 -16.66 2.12 -26.46
N ASP A 63 -16.95 2.19 -25.16
CA ASP A 63 -18.25 2.59 -24.61
C ASP A 63 -18.14 3.96 -23.89
N PRO A 64 -18.70 5.04 -24.48
CA PRO A 64 -18.63 6.37 -23.89
C PRO A 64 -19.51 6.52 -22.64
N LEU A 65 -20.59 5.74 -22.51
CA LEU A 65 -21.44 5.77 -21.30
C LEU A 65 -20.72 5.11 -20.14
N LEU A 66 -20.09 3.95 -20.36
CA LEU A 66 -19.26 3.27 -19.36
C LEU A 66 -18.17 4.21 -18.85
N THR A 67 -17.42 4.82 -19.78
CA THR A 67 -16.35 5.77 -19.43
C THR A 67 -16.88 6.90 -18.55
N ARG A 68 -18.04 7.47 -18.90
CA ARG A 68 -18.67 8.53 -18.11
C ARG A 68 -19.08 8.07 -16.71
N PHE A 69 -19.68 6.90 -16.58
CA PHE A 69 -20.15 6.40 -15.30
C PHE A 69 -18.99 6.07 -14.35
N ILE A 70 -17.90 5.51 -14.86
CA ILE A 70 -16.69 5.27 -14.05
C ILE A 70 -16.08 6.59 -13.58
N SER A 71 -15.96 7.59 -14.46
CA SER A 71 -15.45 8.91 -14.05
C SER A 71 -16.28 9.52 -12.94
N LEU A 72 -17.61 9.47 -13.06
CA LEU A 72 -18.52 9.96 -12.02
C LEU A 72 -18.36 9.18 -10.70
N ALA A 73 -18.24 7.85 -10.78
CA ALA A 73 -18.03 7.01 -9.61
C ALA A 73 -16.70 7.35 -8.92
N LEU A 74 -15.60 7.52 -9.65
CA LEU A 74 -14.31 7.88 -9.06
C LEU A 74 -14.31 9.26 -8.41
N GLU A 75 -15.12 10.19 -8.91
CA GLU A 75 -15.25 11.55 -8.35
C GLU A 75 -16.17 11.60 -7.12
N GLN A 76 -17.17 10.73 -7.03
CA GLN A 76 -18.27 10.85 -6.06
C GLN A 76 -18.41 9.66 -5.10
N ASN A 77 -17.59 8.62 -5.24
CA ASN A 77 -17.66 7.45 -4.37
C ASN A 77 -17.07 7.76 -2.98
N LEU A 78 -17.94 7.71 -1.96
CA LEU A 78 -17.58 8.00 -0.57
C LEU A 78 -16.68 6.92 0.05
N ASP A 79 -16.79 5.66 -0.37
CA ASP A 79 -15.92 4.58 0.10
C ASP A 79 -14.48 4.80 -0.38
N ILE A 80 -14.30 5.21 -1.64
CA ILE A 80 -12.99 5.56 -2.20
C ILE A 80 -12.44 6.82 -1.49
N ALA A 81 -13.29 7.84 -1.30
CA ALA A 81 -12.89 9.06 -0.60
C ALA A 81 -12.46 8.79 0.85
N GLN A 82 -13.08 7.81 1.52
CA GLN A 82 -12.70 7.37 2.86
C GLN A 82 -11.37 6.61 2.88
N ALA A 83 -11.00 5.93 1.79
CA ALA A 83 -9.83 5.06 1.71
C ALA A 83 -8.55 5.74 1.17
N ALA A 84 -8.65 6.96 0.64
CA ALA A 84 -7.55 7.74 0.07
C ALA A 84 -6.73 8.47 1.13
#